data_AF-A0AAD6G3K0-F1
#
_entry.id   AF-A0AAD6G3K0-F1
#
_cell.length_a   1.000
_cell.length_b   1.000
_cell.length_c   1.000
_cell.angle_alpha   90.00
_cell.angle_beta   90.00
_cell.angle_gamma   90.00
#
_symmetry.space_group_name_H-M   'P 1'
#
loop_
_entity.id
_entity.type
_entity.pdbx_description
1 polymer ?
#
loop_
_entity_poly.entity_id
_entity_poly.type
_entity_poly.pdbx_seq_one_letter_code
_entity_poly.pdbx_strand_id
1 'polypeptide(L)'
;MKAPWKLHDKTPKDLLVDILLEIPSLYEGIDELEGKERFNLAFRQELQEAARGAITRLLQWAAKFGISVDLSRPDWQSPRSFTNDEIANVHLMSFYWATLMIAHHSYRMISHEEPNTLGIDVDNCCRKIIRCIALFVHPSTGIFRQHLMPFPAMTAIQHLNSAHPLTLKPEREYLLSISTMPEFAGMCKFMTSLHPELFVGSGGIKIELEK
;
A
#
# COMPACT_ATOMS: atom_id res chain seq x y z
N MET A 1 -4.74 23.93 26.34
CA MET A 1 -4.42 23.84 24.89
C MET A 1 -5.68 23.32 24.18
N LYS A 2 -6.33 24.09 23.30
CA LYS A 2 -7.50 23.59 22.56
C LYS A 2 -6.98 22.67 21.45
N ALA A 3 -7.52 21.45 21.35
CA ALA A 3 -7.18 20.56 20.26
C ALA A 3 -7.48 21.26 18.91
N PRO A 4 -6.54 21.30 17.95
CA PRO A 4 -6.68 22.08 16.71
C PRO A 4 -7.93 21.67 15.89
N TRP A 5 -8.38 20.43 16.06
CA TRP A 5 -9.58 19.85 15.44
C TRP A 5 -10.92 20.42 15.94
N LYS A 6 -10.92 21.33 16.91
CA LYS A 6 -12.12 22.07 17.33
C LYS A 6 -12.45 23.25 16.39
N LEU A 7 -11.53 23.62 15.50
CA LEU A 7 -11.65 24.75 14.57
C LEU A 7 -11.76 24.30 13.11
N HIS A 8 -11.19 23.14 12.77
CA HIS A 8 -11.25 22.54 11.44
C HIS A 8 -11.56 21.05 11.53
N ASP A 9 -12.57 20.61 10.78
CA ASP A 9 -12.90 19.20 10.65
C ASP A 9 -11.75 18.44 10.01
N LYS A 10 -11.53 17.20 10.44
CA LYS A 10 -10.52 16.31 9.86
C LYS A 10 -10.84 16.04 8.40
N THR A 11 -9.82 16.17 7.54
CA THR A 11 -9.94 15.81 6.12
C THR A 11 -9.99 14.29 5.95
N PRO A 12 -10.43 13.78 4.78
CA PRO A 12 -10.35 12.34 4.49
C PRO A 12 -8.93 11.78 4.65
N LYS A 13 -7.91 12.56 4.29
CA LYS A 13 -6.50 12.18 4.49
C LYS A 13 -6.15 12.07 5.98
N ASP A 14 -6.56 13.03 6.81
CA ASP A 14 -6.25 13.00 8.24
C ASP A 14 -6.85 11.77 8.91
N LEU A 15 -8.11 11.44 8.57
CA LEU A 15 -8.79 10.25 9.08
C LEU A 15 -8.08 8.95 8.66
N LEU A 16 -7.56 8.89 7.43
CA LEU A 16 -6.84 7.71 6.96
C LEU A 16 -5.47 7.58 7.64
N VAL A 17 -4.78 8.70 7.87
CA VAL A 17 -3.52 8.73 8.63
C VAL A 17 -3.74 8.31 10.07
N ASP A 18 -4.82 8.77 10.72
CA ASP A 18 -5.15 8.33 12.09
C ASP A 18 -5.23 6.80 12.18
N ILE A 19 -5.87 6.14 11.20
CA ILE A 19 -5.98 4.68 11.19
C ILE A 19 -4.61 4.02 10.92
N LEU A 20 -3.80 4.59 10.02
CA LEU A 20 -2.45 4.07 9.75
C LEU A 20 -1.55 4.15 11.00
N LEU A 21 -1.70 5.18 11.83
CA LEU A 21 -0.92 5.35 13.06
C LEU A 21 -1.18 4.26 14.11
N GLU A 22 -2.21 3.44 13.93
CA GLU A 22 -2.49 2.29 14.80
C GLU A 22 -1.75 1.02 14.37
N ILE A 23 -1.30 0.97 13.11
CA ILE A 23 -0.62 -0.20 12.54
C ILE A 23 0.69 -0.53 13.29
N PRO A 24 1.55 0.43 13.67
CA PRO A 24 2.74 0.12 14.47
C PRO A 24 2.41 -0.63 15.76
N SER A 25 1.37 -0.22 16.49
CA SER A 25 0.95 -0.91 17.71
C SER A 25 0.43 -2.33 17.46
N LEU A 26 -0.13 -2.61 16.27
CA LEU A 26 -0.46 -3.98 15.90
C LEU A 26 0.79 -4.85 15.72
N TYR A 27 1.84 -4.32 15.08
CA TYR A 27 3.11 -5.03 14.91
C TYR A 27 3.85 -5.23 16.24
N GLU A 28 3.88 -4.22 17.11
CA GLU A 28 4.41 -4.37 18.47
C GLU A 28 3.71 -5.50 19.23
N GLY A 29 2.38 -5.59 19.11
CA GLY A 29 1.60 -6.68 19.70
C GLY A 29 1.88 -8.05 19.07
N ILE A 30 2.14 -8.10 17.76
CA ILE A 30 2.53 -9.34 17.05
C ILE A 30 3.90 -9.82 17.54
N ASP A 31 4.89 -8.93 17.63
CA ASP A 31 6.22 -9.24 18.15
C ASP A 31 6.15 -9.75 19.60
N GLU A 32 5.28 -9.13 20.42
CA GLU A 32 5.04 -9.59 21.80
C GLU A 32 4.37 -10.97 21.85
N LEU A 33 3.45 -11.27 20.92
CA LEU A 33 2.85 -12.59 20.79
C LEU A 33 3.90 -13.63 20.40
N GLU A 34 4.75 -13.38 19.41
CA GLU A 34 5.82 -14.29 18.99
C GLU A 34 6.79 -14.62 20.14
N GLY A 35 7.11 -13.62 20.98
CA GLY A 35 7.96 -13.82 22.16
C GLY A 35 7.32 -14.56 23.34
N LYS A 36 5.97 -14.64 23.40
CA LYS A 36 5.20 -15.15 24.56
C LYS A 36 4.21 -16.26 24.17
N GLU A 37 4.45 -16.90 23.03
CA GLU A 37 3.53 -17.51 22.06
C GLU A 37 2.41 -18.45 22.55
N ARG A 38 2.44 -18.97 23.78
CA ARG A 38 1.56 -20.08 24.18
C ARG A 38 0.49 -19.78 25.24
N PHE A 39 0.53 -18.65 25.95
CA PHE A 39 -0.23 -18.53 27.21
C PHE A 39 -1.20 -17.37 27.35
N ASN A 40 -1.28 -16.44 26.40
CA ASN A 40 -2.17 -15.28 26.54
C ASN A 40 -3.25 -15.20 25.44
N LEU A 41 -4.21 -16.13 25.51
CA LEU A 41 -5.37 -16.15 24.62
C LEU A 41 -6.17 -14.84 24.69
N ALA A 42 -6.28 -14.23 25.87
CA ALA A 42 -6.98 -12.96 26.06
C ALA A 42 -6.29 -11.82 25.29
N PHE A 43 -4.97 -11.69 25.42
CA PHE A 43 -4.20 -10.69 24.67
C PHE A 43 -4.30 -10.89 23.15
N ARG A 44 -4.22 -12.14 22.68
CA ARG A 44 -4.43 -12.44 21.25
C ARG A 44 -5.82 -11.99 20.78
N GLN A 45 -6.87 -12.24 21.56
CA GLN A 45 -8.23 -11.82 21.23
C GLN A 45 -8.37 -10.30 21.20
N GLU A 46 -7.79 -9.59 22.17
CA GLU A 46 -7.76 -8.12 22.19
C GLU A 46 -7.05 -7.55 20.96
N LEU A 47 -5.89 -8.10 20.60
CA LEU A 47 -5.12 -7.67 19.43
C LEU A 47 -5.86 -7.99 18.12
N GLN A 48 -6.52 -9.15 18.04
CA GLN A 48 -7.35 -9.53 16.89
C GLN A 48 -8.52 -8.56 16.71
N GLU A 49 -9.16 -8.14 17.80
CA GLU A 49 -10.26 -7.16 17.76
C GLU A 49 -9.75 -5.76 17.39
N ALA A 50 -8.57 -5.36 17.86
CA ALA A 50 -7.92 -4.12 17.44
C ALA A 50 -7.65 -4.10 15.92
N ALA A 51 -7.07 -5.18 15.38
CA ALA A 51 -6.81 -5.32 13.95
C ALA A 51 -8.12 -5.32 13.13
N ARG A 52 -9.15 -6.04 13.59
CA ARG A 52 -10.49 -6.02 12.97
C ARG A 52 -11.12 -4.63 13.01
N GLY A 53 -10.96 -3.90 14.11
CA GLY A 53 -11.44 -2.53 14.27
C GLY A 53 -10.75 -1.54 13.33
N ALA A 54 -9.44 -1.68 13.10
CA ALA A 54 -8.71 -0.89 12.12
C ALA A 54 -9.21 -1.16 10.69
N ILE A 55 -9.35 -2.44 10.32
CA ILE A 55 -9.90 -2.86 9.02
C ILE A 55 -11.31 -2.32 8.81
N THR A 56 -12.18 -2.45 9.82
CA THR A 56 -13.57 -1.98 9.74
C THR A 56 -13.62 -0.48 9.46
N ARG A 57 -12.78 0.32 10.13
CA ARG A 57 -12.69 1.76 9.88
C ARG A 57 -12.12 2.10 8.51
N LEU A 58 -11.18 1.33 7.98
CA LEU A 58 -10.71 1.48 6.61
C LEU A 58 -11.84 1.25 5.61
N LEU A 59 -12.62 0.18 5.77
CA LEU A 59 -13.76 -0.12 4.88
C LEU A 59 -14.83 0.97 4.96
N GLN A 60 -15.13 1.47 6.17
CA GLN A 60 -16.05 2.61 6.37
C GLN A 60 -15.52 3.90 5.73
N TRP A 61 -14.21 4.16 5.86
CA TRP A 61 -13.57 5.29 5.23
C TRP A 61 -13.73 5.22 3.71
N ALA A 62 -13.49 4.07 3.09
CA ALA A 62 -13.65 3.89 1.65
C ALA A 62 -15.11 3.98 1.21
N ALA A 63 -16.06 3.51 2.01
CA ALA A 63 -17.48 3.67 1.71
C ALA A 63 -17.92 5.15 1.71
N LYS A 64 -17.28 5.99 2.54
CA LYS A 64 -17.63 7.40 2.69
C LYS A 64 -16.86 8.33 1.74
N PHE A 65 -15.58 8.04 1.50
CA PHE A 65 -14.65 8.94 0.81
C PHE A 65 -13.94 8.30 -0.39
N GLY A 66 -14.15 7.01 -0.63
CA GLY A 66 -13.51 6.28 -1.71
C GLY A 66 -13.89 6.85 -3.07
N ILE A 67 -12.89 6.97 -3.94
CA ILE A 67 -13.05 7.49 -5.30
C ILE A 67 -12.70 6.36 -6.28
N SER A 68 -13.46 6.28 -7.37
CA SER A 68 -13.12 5.39 -8.48
C SER A 68 -11.90 5.93 -9.22
N VAL A 69 -10.82 5.15 -9.23
CA VAL A 69 -9.63 5.46 -10.02
C VAL A 69 -9.72 4.70 -11.34
N ASP A 70 -9.55 5.40 -12.46
CA ASP A 70 -9.46 4.76 -13.76
C ASP A 70 -8.10 4.06 -13.89
N LEU A 71 -8.15 2.73 -13.98
CA LEU A 71 -7.00 1.84 -14.10
C LEU A 71 -7.01 1.08 -15.44
N SER A 72 -7.87 1.49 -16.37
CA SER A 72 -8.10 0.83 -17.65
C SER A 72 -6.99 1.10 -18.66
N ARG A 73 -6.14 2.11 -18.41
CA ARG A 73 -5.08 2.50 -19.33
C ARG A 73 -3.72 2.63 -18.65
N PRO A 74 -2.67 2.03 -19.22
CA PRO A 74 -1.33 2.52 -19.00
C PRO A 74 -1.18 3.83 -19.78
N ASP A 75 -1.80 4.92 -19.27
CA ASP A 75 -1.85 6.23 -19.93
C ASP A 75 -0.45 6.87 -20.13
N TRP A 76 0.63 6.22 -19.70
CA TRP A 76 1.98 6.65 -20.01
C TRP A 76 2.28 6.66 -21.52
N GLN A 77 1.59 5.84 -22.33
CA GLN A 77 1.74 5.84 -23.80
C GLN A 77 0.95 6.96 -24.50
N SER A 78 -0.03 7.57 -23.83
CA SER A 78 -0.89 8.60 -24.41
C SER A 78 -1.10 9.73 -23.41
N PRO A 79 -0.17 10.71 -23.38
CA PRO A 79 0.00 11.62 -22.27
C PRO A 79 -1.09 12.69 -22.29
N ARG A 80 -2.16 12.48 -21.54
CA ARG A 80 -2.94 13.63 -21.06
C ARG A 80 -2.27 14.17 -19.80
N SER A 81 -2.27 15.49 -19.65
CA SER A 81 -1.87 16.12 -18.40
C SER A 81 -2.85 15.71 -17.30
N PHE A 82 -2.32 15.29 -16.14
CA PHE A 82 -3.13 15.04 -14.95
C PHE A 82 -3.28 16.31 -14.14
N THR A 83 -4.49 16.55 -13.64
CA THR A 83 -4.76 17.61 -12.68
C THR A 83 -4.16 17.25 -11.31
N ASN A 84 -3.95 18.27 -10.47
CA ASN A 84 -3.47 18.06 -9.11
C ASN A 84 -4.45 17.22 -8.29
N ASP A 85 -5.75 17.41 -8.49
CA ASP A 85 -6.81 16.69 -7.79
C ASP A 85 -6.85 15.22 -8.21
N GLU A 86 -6.65 14.92 -9.50
CA GLU A 86 -6.52 13.53 -9.96
C GLU A 86 -5.34 12.81 -9.29
N ILE A 87 -4.15 13.43 -9.27
CA ILE A 87 -2.99 12.83 -8.60
C ILE A 87 -3.20 12.69 -7.09
N ALA A 88 -3.83 13.67 -6.45
CA ALA A 88 -4.16 13.62 -5.03
C ALA A 88 -5.14 12.47 -4.70
N ASN A 89 -6.17 12.29 -5.53
CA ASN A 89 -7.16 11.22 -5.39
C ASN A 89 -6.53 9.84 -5.61
N VAL A 90 -5.71 9.68 -6.66
CA VAL A 90 -4.98 8.43 -6.91
C VAL A 90 -4.08 8.11 -5.72
N HIS A 91 -3.32 9.09 -5.22
CA HIS A 91 -2.45 8.87 -4.08
C HIS A 91 -3.24 8.46 -2.84
N LEU A 92 -4.35 9.16 -2.54
CA LEU A 92 -5.18 8.86 -1.38
C LEU A 92 -5.76 7.43 -1.44
N MET A 93 -6.19 7.00 -2.63
CA MET A 93 -6.68 5.63 -2.84
C MET A 93 -5.57 4.58 -2.76
N SER A 94 -4.40 4.85 -3.33
CA SER A 94 -3.22 3.98 -3.20
C SER A 94 -2.77 3.83 -1.76
N PHE A 95 -2.80 4.91 -1.00
CA PHE A 95 -2.50 4.93 0.43
C PHE A 95 -3.51 4.07 1.21
N TYR A 96 -4.81 4.23 0.92
CA TYR A 96 -5.87 3.40 1.50
C TYR A 96 -5.67 1.92 1.21
N TRP A 97 -5.42 1.53 -0.05
CA TRP A 97 -5.20 0.13 -0.42
C TRP A 97 -3.98 -0.43 0.30
N ALA A 98 -2.88 0.31 0.38
CA ALA A 98 -1.68 -0.14 1.08
C ALA A 98 -1.92 -0.33 2.58
N THR A 99 -2.57 0.63 3.24
CA THR A 99 -2.94 0.51 4.66
C THR A 99 -3.87 -0.68 4.90
N LEU A 100 -4.83 -0.94 4.01
CA LEU A 100 -5.72 -2.10 4.10
C LEU A 100 -4.96 -3.42 3.95
N MET A 101 -4.02 -3.50 3.01
CA MET A 101 -3.18 -4.68 2.82
C MET A 101 -2.37 -4.99 4.09
N ILE A 102 -1.75 -3.97 4.70
CA ILE A 102 -0.96 -4.14 5.92
C ILE A 102 -1.85 -4.52 7.10
N ALA A 103 -2.97 -3.83 7.32
CA ALA A 103 -3.90 -4.16 8.41
C ALA A 103 -4.44 -5.59 8.29
N HIS A 104 -4.79 -6.02 7.07
CA HIS A 104 -5.21 -7.39 6.80
C HIS A 104 -4.09 -8.39 7.04
N HIS A 105 -2.86 -8.09 6.64
CA HIS A 105 -1.71 -8.95 6.91
C HIS A 105 -1.48 -9.12 8.42
N SER A 106 -1.49 -8.02 9.20
CA SER A 106 -1.41 -8.08 10.67
C SER A 106 -2.52 -8.96 11.25
N TYR A 107 -3.77 -8.78 10.81
CA TYR A 107 -4.90 -9.62 11.25
C TYR A 107 -4.66 -11.12 10.97
N ARG A 108 -4.11 -11.45 9.79
CA ARG A 108 -3.80 -12.83 9.39
C ARG A 108 -2.71 -13.47 10.25
N MET A 109 -1.65 -12.72 10.59
CA MET A 109 -0.60 -13.18 11.50
C MET A 109 -1.17 -13.48 12.90
N ILE A 110 -2.03 -12.59 13.42
CA ILE A 110 -2.66 -12.77 14.74
C ILE A 110 -3.64 -13.94 14.75
N SER A 111 -4.34 -14.18 13.64
CA SER A 111 -5.39 -15.20 13.52
C SER A 111 -4.87 -16.57 13.04
N HIS A 112 -3.55 -16.80 12.99
CA HIS A 112 -2.95 -18.06 12.49
C HIS A 112 -3.52 -18.51 11.14
N GLU A 113 -3.70 -17.56 10.21
CA GLU A 113 -4.19 -17.83 8.86
C GLU A 113 -5.60 -18.43 8.74
N GLU A 114 -6.45 -18.32 9.79
CA GLU A 114 -7.87 -18.66 9.72
C GLU A 114 -8.53 -18.12 8.42
N PRO A 115 -9.50 -18.87 7.83
CA PRO A 115 -10.12 -18.50 6.56
C PRO A 115 -10.50 -17.01 6.52
N ASN A 116 -10.27 -16.35 5.39
CA ASN A 116 -10.55 -14.92 5.24
C ASN A 116 -12.06 -14.64 5.42
N THR A 117 -12.45 -14.29 6.63
CA THR A 117 -13.83 -13.94 7.00
C THR A 117 -14.17 -12.49 6.68
N LEU A 118 -13.16 -11.67 6.36
CA LEU A 118 -13.32 -10.22 6.14
C LEU A 118 -13.60 -9.88 4.68
N GLY A 119 -13.50 -10.85 3.76
CA GLY A 119 -13.83 -10.66 2.34
C GLY A 119 -12.90 -9.69 1.61
N ILE A 120 -11.71 -9.42 2.16
CA ILE A 120 -10.74 -8.48 1.57
C ILE A 120 -9.98 -9.16 0.46
N ASP A 121 -10.07 -8.59 -0.75
CA ASP A 121 -9.28 -8.99 -1.91
C ASP A 121 -7.97 -8.19 -1.95
N VAL A 122 -6.94 -8.74 -1.29
CA VAL A 122 -5.59 -8.15 -1.21
C VAL A 122 -4.92 -8.14 -2.59
N ASP A 123 -5.18 -9.13 -3.43
CA ASP A 123 -4.66 -9.20 -4.81
C ASP A 123 -5.21 -8.06 -5.66
N ASN A 124 -6.49 -7.74 -5.51
CA ASN A 124 -7.08 -6.57 -6.16
C ASN A 124 -6.48 -5.26 -5.63
N CYS A 125 -6.22 -5.13 -4.33
CA CYS A 125 -5.52 -3.95 -3.79
C CYS A 125 -4.13 -3.80 -4.41
N CYS A 126 -3.34 -4.89 -4.44
CA CYS A 126 -2.03 -4.93 -5.07
C CYS A 126 -2.11 -4.50 -6.55
N ARG A 127 -3.04 -5.09 -7.32
CA ARG A 127 -3.25 -4.75 -8.73
C ARG A 127 -3.52 -3.26 -8.95
N LYS A 128 -4.39 -2.68 -8.14
CA LYS A 128 -4.74 -1.26 -8.25
C LYS A 128 -3.54 -0.37 -7.97
N ILE A 129 -2.75 -0.67 -6.94
CA ILE A 129 -1.53 0.08 -6.61
C ILE A 129 -0.50 -0.03 -7.74
N ILE A 130 -0.19 -1.25 -8.20
CA ILE A 130 0.82 -1.48 -9.26
C ILE A 130 0.47 -0.67 -10.52
N ARG A 131 -0.80 -0.64 -10.93
CA ARG A 131 -1.26 0.14 -12.09
C ARG A 131 -1.18 1.65 -11.90
N CYS A 132 -1.19 2.14 -10.66
CA CYS A 132 -1.05 3.56 -10.38
C CYS A 132 0.40 4.06 -10.47
N ILE A 133 1.41 3.19 -10.37
CA ILE A 133 2.82 3.58 -10.29
C ILE A 133 3.23 4.50 -11.46
N ALA A 134 2.84 4.14 -12.69
CA ALA A 134 3.19 4.91 -13.88
C ALA A 134 2.66 6.37 -13.86
N LEU A 135 1.54 6.62 -13.15
CA LEU A 135 0.96 7.96 -13.03
C LEU A 135 1.88 8.90 -12.23
N PHE A 136 2.64 8.36 -11.29
CA PHE A 136 3.53 9.16 -10.43
C PHE A 136 4.88 9.45 -11.06
N VAL A 137 5.29 8.66 -12.05
CA VAL A 137 6.52 8.89 -12.82
C VAL A 137 6.28 9.65 -14.12
N HIS A 138 5.02 9.94 -14.46
CA HIS A 138 4.69 10.73 -15.63
C HIS A 138 5.28 12.16 -15.54
N PRO A 139 5.85 12.72 -16.63
CA PRO A 139 6.49 14.04 -16.60
C PRO A 139 5.58 15.18 -16.11
N SER A 140 4.27 15.11 -16.40
CA SER A 140 3.30 16.12 -15.94
C SER A 140 3.04 16.11 -14.42
N THR A 141 3.41 15.03 -13.73
CA THR A 141 3.21 14.89 -12.27
C THR A 141 4.28 15.66 -11.49
N GLY A 142 5.47 15.83 -12.08
CA GLY A 142 6.61 16.52 -11.47
C GLY A 142 7.33 15.68 -10.42
N ILE A 143 8.64 15.91 -10.29
CA ILE A 143 9.55 15.10 -9.46
C ILE A 143 9.11 15.05 -7.98
N PHE A 144 8.64 16.17 -7.42
CA PHE A 144 8.24 16.23 -6.01
C PHE A 144 7.14 15.21 -5.65
N ARG A 145 6.21 14.93 -6.57
CA ARG A 145 5.08 14.03 -6.31
C ARG A 145 5.46 12.57 -6.43
N GLN A 146 6.62 12.24 -7.01
CA GLN A 146 7.12 10.87 -7.04
C GLN A 146 7.28 10.28 -5.65
N HIS A 147 7.59 11.10 -4.63
CA HIS A 147 7.73 10.68 -3.23
C HIS A 147 6.44 10.22 -2.55
N LEU A 148 5.28 10.39 -3.20
CA LEU A 148 3.99 9.96 -2.67
C LEU A 148 3.74 8.45 -2.88
N MET A 149 4.41 7.84 -3.85
CA MET A 149 4.16 6.46 -4.28
C MET A 149 5.06 5.36 -3.66
N PRO A 150 6.25 5.62 -3.08
CA PRO A 150 7.10 4.57 -2.55
C PRO A 150 6.42 3.69 -1.51
N PHE A 151 5.75 4.28 -0.51
CA PHE A 151 5.09 3.48 0.52
C PHE A 151 4.04 2.52 -0.07
N PRO A 152 3.04 2.99 -0.85
CA PRO A 152 2.08 2.07 -1.47
C PRO A 152 2.75 1.06 -2.40
N ALA A 153 3.67 1.51 -3.25
CA ALA A 153 4.35 0.64 -4.21
C ALA A 153 5.15 -0.47 -3.52
N MET A 154 5.91 -0.15 -2.48
CA MET A 154 6.67 -1.14 -1.71
C MET A 154 5.74 -2.21 -1.11
N THR A 155 4.63 -1.81 -0.48
CA THR A 155 3.64 -2.76 0.07
C THR A 155 3.08 -3.68 -1.00
N ALA A 156 2.72 -3.14 -2.17
CA ALA A 156 2.19 -3.92 -3.27
C ALA A 156 3.25 -4.87 -3.87
N ILE A 157 4.50 -4.41 -4.04
CA ILE A 157 5.59 -5.22 -4.61
C ILE A 157 5.99 -6.34 -3.63
N GLN A 158 5.99 -6.09 -2.32
CA GLN A 158 6.22 -7.13 -1.31
C GLN A 158 5.13 -8.21 -1.38
N HIS A 159 3.86 -7.81 -1.42
CA HIS A 159 2.75 -8.76 -1.61
C HIS A 159 2.91 -9.54 -2.91
N LEU A 160 3.19 -8.83 -4.02
CA LEU A 160 3.42 -9.42 -5.33
C LEU A 160 4.52 -10.49 -5.26
N ASN A 161 5.65 -10.21 -4.63
CA ASN A 161 6.76 -11.17 -4.49
C ASN A 161 6.40 -12.39 -3.64
N SER A 162 5.58 -12.22 -2.59
CA SER A 162 5.13 -13.33 -1.75
C SER A 162 4.03 -14.18 -2.39
N ALA A 163 3.27 -13.62 -3.34
CA ALA A 163 2.20 -14.33 -4.03
C ALA A 163 2.74 -15.39 -5.00
N HIS A 164 1.97 -16.47 -5.17
CA HIS A 164 2.29 -17.53 -6.12
C HIS A 164 2.56 -16.95 -7.53
N PRO A 165 3.58 -17.42 -8.28
CA PRO A 165 4.03 -16.77 -9.53
C PRO A 165 2.96 -16.58 -10.62
N LEU A 166 1.96 -17.46 -10.67
CA LEU A 166 0.83 -17.34 -11.60
C LEU A 166 -0.22 -16.32 -11.15
N THR A 167 -0.28 -16.04 -9.85
CA THR A 167 -1.13 -14.99 -9.27
C THR A 167 -0.51 -13.64 -9.62
N LEU A 168 -1.34 -12.67 -10.04
CA LEU A 168 -0.90 -11.32 -10.40
C LEU A 168 0.16 -11.27 -11.53
N LYS A 169 0.20 -12.29 -12.40
CA LYS A 169 1.13 -12.34 -13.54
C LYS A 169 1.08 -11.07 -14.42
N PRO A 170 -0.10 -10.52 -14.80
CA PRO A 170 -0.15 -9.29 -15.59
C PRO A 170 0.50 -8.09 -14.87
N GLU A 171 0.34 -8.03 -13.55
CA GLU A 171 0.92 -6.96 -12.74
C GLU A 171 2.45 -7.08 -12.62
N ARG A 172 3.00 -8.31 -12.58
CA ARG A 172 4.45 -8.55 -12.68
C ARG A 172 5.00 -8.09 -14.03
N GLU A 173 4.36 -8.50 -15.13
CA GLU A 173 4.74 -8.10 -16.50
C GLU A 173 4.67 -6.57 -16.66
N TYR A 174 3.65 -5.94 -16.08
CA TYR A 174 3.52 -4.48 -16.07
C TYR A 174 4.64 -3.80 -15.27
N LEU A 175 4.93 -4.27 -14.07
CA LEU A 175 6.03 -3.75 -13.24
C LEU A 175 7.38 -3.86 -13.97
N LEU A 176 7.63 -4.98 -14.64
CA LEU A 176 8.80 -5.17 -15.51
C LEU A 176 8.82 -4.14 -16.65
N SER A 177 7.68 -3.89 -17.30
CA SER A 177 7.60 -2.93 -18.41
C SER A 177 7.90 -1.49 -18.00
N ILE A 178 7.54 -1.08 -16.78
CA ILE A 178 7.84 0.27 -16.27
C ILE A 178 9.23 0.35 -15.63
N SER A 179 9.84 -0.79 -15.28
CA SER A 179 11.18 -0.83 -14.69
C SER A 179 12.29 -0.35 -15.63
N THR A 180 12.04 -0.39 -16.94
CA THR A 180 12.94 0.10 -17.98
C THR A 180 12.83 1.60 -18.24
N MET A 181 11.87 2.29 -17.60
CA MET A 181 11.67 3.73 -17.77
C MET A 181 12.68 4.54 -16.95
N PRO A 182 13.40 5.51 -17.55
CA PRO A 182 14.33 6.37 -16.83
C PRO A 182 13.67 7.15 -15.67
N GLU A 183 12.42 7.56 -15.83
CA GLU A 183 11.65 8.32 -14.84
C GLU A 183 11.35 7.51 -13.58
N PHE A 184 11.33 6.18 -13.68
CA PHE A 184 11.13 5.27 -12.56
C PHE A 184 12.42 4.99 -11.80
N ALA A 185 13.59 5.25 -12.39
CA ALA A 185 14.90 4.94 -11.81
C ALA A 185 15.11 5.59 -10.43
N GLY A 186 14.68 6.85 -10.27
CA GLY A 186 14.79 7.57 -8.98
C GLY A 186 13.97 6.91 -7.87
N MET A 187 12.71 6.56 -8.19
CA MET A 187 11.82 5.89 -7.24
C MET A 187 12.30 4.47 -6.92
N CYS A 188 12.78 3.73 -7.92
CA CYS A 188 13.46 2.45 -7.73
C CYS A 188 14.65 2.55 -6.78
N LYS A 189 15.58 3.47 -7.04
CA LYS A 189 16.76 3.69 -6.19
C LYS A 189 16.35 3.94 -4.74
N PHE A 190 15.35 4.79 -4.53
CA PHE A 190 14.81 5.06 -3.19
C PHE A 190 14.23 3.80 -2.53
N MET A 191 13.33 3.08 -3.22
CA MET A 191 12.71 1.87 -2.67
C MET A 191 13.74 0.76 -2.37
N THR A 192 14.71 0.54 -3.26
CA THR A 192 15.80 -0.42 -3.05
C THR A 192 16.70 -0.01 -1.88
N SER A 193 16.92 1.28 -1.65
CA SER A 193 17.71 1.75 -0.49
C SER A 193 17.04 1.42 0.85
N LEU A 194 15.71 1.34 0.89
CA LEU A 194 14.94 0.95 2.06
C LEU A 194 14.80 -0.57 2.19
N HIS A 195 14.69 -1.27 1.05
CA HIS A 195 14.50 -2.71 1.01
C HIS A 195 15.27 -3.33 -0.17
N PRO A 196 16.54 -3.75 0.02
CA PRO A 196 17.41 -4.18 -1.08
C PRO A 196 16.86 -5.34 -1.91
N GLU A 197 16.14 -6.27 -1.27
CA GLU A 197 15.60 -7.47 -1.92
C GLU A 197 14.28 -7.24 -2.67
N LEU A 198 13.74 -6.01 -2.67
CA LEU A 198 12.39 -5.70 -3.15
C LEU A 198 12.16 -6.09 -4.61
N PHE A 199 13.18 -5.99 -5.46
CA PHE A 199 13.07 -6.28 -6.90
C PHE A 199 13.75 -7.59 -7.31
N VAL A 200 14.39 -8.30 -6.37
CA VAL A 200 15.15 -9.54 -6.65
C VAL A 200 14.21 -10.71 -6.96
N GLY A 201 13.04 -10.78 -6.30
CA GLY A 201 12.03 -11.84 -6.48
C GLY A 201 11.10 -11.67 -7.71
N SER A 202 11.20 -10.58 -8.45
CA SER A 202 10.30 -10.24 -9.57
C SER A 202 10.75 -10.80 -10.94
N GLY A 203 11.62 -11.82 -10.97
CA GLY A 203 12.06 -12.44 -12.22
C GLY A 203 13.21 -11.71 -12.93
N GLY A 204 14.15 -11.13 -12.17
CA GLY A 204 15.39 -10.61 -12.73
C GLY A 204 15.35 -9.14 -13.13
N ILE A 205 14.74 -8.28 -12.32
CA ILE A 205 14.96 -6.83 -12.42
C ILE A 205 16.41 -6.55 -11.98
N LYS A 206 17.36 -6.73 -12.89
CA LYS A 206 18.68 -6.11 -12.79
C LYS A 206 18.51 -4.67 -13.22
N ILE A 207 18.31 -3.79 -12.25
CA ILE A 207 18.50 -2.36 -12.48
C ILE A 207 20.00 -2.17 -12.64
N GLU A 208 20.49 -2.02 -13.87
CA GLU A 208 21.83 -1.47 -14.09
C GLU A 208 21.81 -0.03 -13.59
N LEU A 209 22.20 0.12 -12.33
CA LEU A 209 22.44 1.42 -11.72
C LEU A 209 23.72 1.95 -12.34
N GLU A 210 23.62 2.75 -13.40
CA GLU A 210 24.76 3.54 -13.87
C GLU A 210 25.29 4.36 -12.68
N LYS A 211 26.60 4.19 -12.44
CA LYS A 211 27.38 4.86 -11.40
C LYS A 211 27.62 6.32 -11.75
#